data_AF-A0A4Y2LD06-F1
#
_entry.id   AF-A0A4Y2LD06-F1
#
_cell.length_a   1.000
_cell.length_b   1.000
_cell.length_c   1.000
_cell.angle_alpha   90.00
_cell.angle_beta   90.00
_cell.angle_gamma   90.00
#
_symmetry.space_group_name_H-M   'P 1'
#
loop_
_entity.id
_entity.type
_entity.pdbx_description
1 polymer ?
#
loop_
_entity_poly.entity_id
_entity_poly.type
_entity_poly.pdbx_seq_one_letter_code
_entity_poly.pdbx_strand_id
1 'polypeptide(L)'
;MQTRKKGQSTAGVTERDLSLGGADLLLLNNCPGHPSAEELCIDDGEISAMFLPANTTALIQPMDHNVIQNIKLGYRKLILMSILNVPVHNENLEK
;
A
#
# COMPACT_ATOMS: atom_id res chain seq x y z
N MET A 1 9.63 20.19 54.43
CA MET A 1 10.37 19.67 53.26
C MET A 1 9.35 19.10 52.27
N GLN A 2 9.01 19.86 51.23
CA GLN A 2 8.08 19.43 50.18
C GLN A 2 8.84 18.58 49.16
N THR A 3 8.31 17.41 48.81
CA THR A 3 8.84 16.56 47.74
C THR A 3 8.08 16.84 46.45
N ARG A 4 8.79 17.40 45.46
CA ARG A 4 8.28 17.75 44.14
C ARG A 4 8.10 16.47 43.31
N LYS A 5 6.87 16.12 42.93
CA LYS A 5 6.59 15.01 41.99
C LYS A 5 7.13 15.38 40.60
N LYS A 6 7.97 14.54 40.00
CA LYS A 6 8.37 14.66 38.58
C LYS A 6 7.21 14.19 37.71
N GLY A 7 6.81 15.07 36.80
CA GLY A 7 5.75 14.86 35.83
C GLY A 7 6.08 13.76 34.83
N GLN A 8 5.01 13.04 34.50
CA GLN A 8 4.86 12.06 33.46
C GLN A 8 4.94 12.78 32.10
N SER A 9 5.92 12.44 31.26
CA SER A 9 6.04 12.99 29.90
C SER A 9 5.25 12.10 28.96
N THR A 10 4.05 12.55 28.58
CA THR A 10 3.20 11.94 27.56
C THR A 10 3.06 12.88 26.38
N ALA A 11 3.21 12.30 25.19
CA ALA A 11 2.74 12.79 23.89
C ALA A 11 3.38 14.10 23.37
N GLY A 12 4.48 13.95 22.64
CA GLY A 12 4.78 14.81 21.51
C GLY A 12 4.34 14.11 20.23
N VAL A 13 3.02 14.04 19.97
CA VAL A 13 2.55 13.80 18.60
C VAL A 13 2.77 15.12 17.89
N THR A 14 3.83 15.21 17.09
CA THR A 14 4.02 16.34 16.19
C THR A 14 2.95 16.25 15.12
N GLU A 15 1.83 16.95 15.33
CA GLU A 15 1.00 17.40 14.21
C GLU A 15 1.89 18.27 13.32
N ARG A 16 2.29 17.71 12.18
CA ARG A 16 2.83 18.53 11.10
C ARG A 16 1.64 19.02 10.30
N ASP A 17 1.43 20.33 10.31
CA ASP A 17 0.51 21.01 9.41
C ASP A 17 0.83 20.57 7.97
N LEU A 18 -0.13 19.92 7.31
CA LEU A 18 -0.07 19.56 5.89
C LEU A 18 -0.32 20.81 5.04
N SER A 19 0.58 21.79 5.10
CA SER A 19 0.64 22.83 4.07
C SER A 19 1.25 22.22 2.80
N LEU A 20 0.44 21.47 2.05
CA LEU A 20 0.75 20.86 0.75
C LEU A 20 0.85 21.95 -0.34
N GLY A 21 1.79 22.87 -0.18
CA GLY A 21 2.19 23.81 -1.23
C GLY A 21 3.12 23.10 -2.22
N GLY A 22 2.56 22.33 -3.15
CA GLY A 22 3.28 21.83 -4.34
C GLY A 22 4.06 20.51 -4.20
N ALA A 23 4.05 19.85 -3.04
CA ALA A 23 4.69 18.56 -2.85
C ALA A 23 3.71 17.39 -3.11
N ASP A 24 4.16 16.40 -3.89
CA ASP A 24 3.48 15.11 -4.07
C ASP A 24 3.61 14.26 -2.80
N LEU A 25 2.54 13.56 -2.40
CA LEU A 25 2.51 12.74 -1.19
C LEU A 25 2.52 11.24 -1.53
N LEU A 26 3.54 10.55 -1.03
CA LEU A 26 3.65 9.10 -1.04
C LEU A 26 3.08 8.52 0.26
N LEU A 27 2.00 7.75 0.15
CA LEU A 27 1.33 7.11 1.29
C LEU A 27 1.64 5.61 1.35
N LEU A 28 2.35 5.18 2.39
CA LEU A 28 2.87 3.82 2.55
C LEU A 28 2.09 3.03 3.60
N ASN A 29 2.06 1.71 3.43
CA ASN A 29 1.62 0.82 4.50
C ASN A 29 2.77 0.58 5.51
N ASN A 30 2.46 0.01 6.67
CA ASN A 30 3.45 -0.26 7.72
C ASN A 30 4.25 -1.57 7.52
N CYS A 31 4.50 -2.00 6.29
CA CYS A 31 5.31 -3.20 6.05
C CYS A 31 6.75 -2.96 6.57
N PRO A 32 7.31 -3.87 7.39
CA PRO A 32 8.64 -3.69 7.99
C PRO A 32 9.79 -3.71 6.97
N GLY A 33 9.53 -4.09 5.72
CA GLY A 33 10.50 -4.02 4.63
C GLY A 33 10.62 -2.65 3.96
N HIS A 34 9.82 -1.65 4.36
CA HIS A 34 9.94 -0.31 3.82
C HIS A 34 11.07 0.47 4.49
N PRO A 35 11.82 1.30 3.74
CA PRO A 35 12.76 2.26 4.31
C PRO A 35 12.02 3.33 5.11
N SER A 36 12.73 4.12 5.92
CA SER A 36 12.15 5.19 6.73
C SER A 36 11.50 6.28 5.86
N ALA A 37 10.58 7.06 6.43
CA ALA A 37 9.93 8.14 5.69
C ALA A 37 10.95 9.24 5.32
N GLU A 38 11.93 9.45 6.18
CA GLU A 38 13.04 10.37 6.00
C GLU A 38 13.93 9.97 4.81
N GLU A 39 14.17 8.68 4.61
CA GLU A 39 14.91 8.16 3.44
C GLU A 39 14.11 8.27 2.13
N LEU A 40 12.79 8.36 2.21
CA LEU A 40 11.90 8.43 1.04
C LEU A 40 11.54 9.86 0.64
N CYS A 41 11.78 10.84 1.50
CA CYS A 41 11.63 12.25 1.15
C CYS A 41 12.81 12.71 0.29
N ILE A 42 12.54 13.52 -0.73
CA ILE A 42 13.57 14.12 -1.57
C ILE A 42 13.95 15.49 -1.00
N ASP A 43 15.23 15.85 -1.09
CA ASP A 43 15.82 17.07 -0.52
C ASP A 43 15.19 18.38 -1.05
N ASP A 44 14.63 18.37 -2.26
CA ASP A 44 13.93 19.51 -2.87
C ASP A 44 12.50 19.71 -2.33
N GLY A 45 12.00 18.76 -1.53
CA GLY A 45 10.67 18.79 -0.96
C GLY A 45 9.55 18.53 -1.97
N GLU A 46 9.86 18.08 -3.19
CA GLU A 46 8.84 17.77 -4.20
C GLU A 46 8.05 16.50 -3.85
N ILE A 47 8.65 15.56 -3.12
CA ILE A 47 7.98 14.35 -2.66
C ILE A 47 8.12 14.21 -1.15
N SER A 48 6.98 14.07 -0.47
CA SER A 48 6.89 13.75 0.95
C SER A 48 6.38 12.32 1.14
N ALA A 49 6.90 11.61 2.14
CA ALA A 49 6.45 10.26 2.48
C ALA A 49 5.76 10.21 3.84
N MET A 50 4.67 9.45 3.93
CA MET A 50 3.94 9.20 5.18
C MET A 50 3.54 7.74 5.29
N PHE A 51 3.64 7.20 6.50
CA PHE A 51 3.09 5.89 6.86
C PHE A 51 1.65 6.02 7.36
N LEU A 52 0.79 5.12 6.90
CA LEU A 52 -0.57 5.01 7.40
C LEU A 52 -0.59 4.67 8.91
N PRO A 53 -1.64 5.07 9.64
CA PRO A 53 -1.87 4.54 10.98
C PRO A 53 -2.01 3.01 10.97
N ALA A 54 -1.62 2.37 12.06
CA ALA A 54 -1.75 0.92 12.21
C ALA A 54 -3.19 0.45 11.92
N ASN A 55 -3.32 -0.70 11.26
CA ASN A 55 -4.60 -1.35 10.91
C ASN A 55 -5.54 -0.54 9.99
N THR A 56 -5.06 0.53 9.35
CA THR A 56 -5.88 1.31 8.40
C THR A 56 -5.61 0.98 6.93
N THR A 57 -4.57 0.19 6.63
CA THR A 57 -4.17 -0.19 5.27
C THR A 57 -5.36 -0.65 4.43
N ALA A 58 -6.12 -1.64 4.89
CA ALA A 58 -7.24 -2.19 4.13
C ALA A 58 -8.40 -1.20 3.90
N LEU A 59 -8.49 -0.14 4.70
CA LEU A 59 -9.55 0.88 4.62
C LEU A 59 -9.16 2.09 3.78
N ILE A 60 -7.86 2.29 3.53
CA ILE A 60 -7.37 3.50 2.87
C ILE A 60 -6.66 3.14 1.56
N GLN A 61 -5.94 2.01 1.52
CA GLN A 61 -5.13 1.65 0.37
C GLN A 61 -6.03 1.26 -0.81
N PRO A 62 -5.89 1.93 -1.97
CA PRO A 62 -6.64 1.60 -3.17
C PRO A 62 -6.44 0.15 -3.62
N MET A 63 -5.26 -0.42 -3.36
CA MET A 63 -4.92 -1.80 -3.68
C MET A 63 -5.89 -2.81 -3.06
N ASP A 64 -6.34 -2.54 -1.83
CA ASP A 64 -7.28 -3.37 -1.08
C ASP A 64 -8.73 -3.12 -1.52
N HIS A 65 -9.03 -1.97 -2.13
CA HIS A 65 -10.35 -1.61 -2.66
C HIS A 65 -10.56 -2.04 -4.11
N ASN A 66 -10.63 -3.36 -4.33
CA ASN A 66 -10.94 -4.00 -5.61
C ASN A 66 -9.84 -3.97 -6.69
N VAL A 67 -8.78 -3.17 -6.58
CA VAL A 67 -7.69 -3.18 -7.58
C VAL A 67 -7.06 -4.57 -7.67
N ILE A 68 -6.63 -5.15 -6.55
CA ILE A 68 -6.09 -6.52 -6.52
C ILE A 68 -7.12 -7.54 -6.99
N GLN A 69 -8.39 -7.40 -6.57
CA GLN A 69 -9.46 -8.32 -6.94
C GLN A 69 -9.68 -8.33 -8.46
N ASN A 70 -9.73 -7.16 -9.09
CA ASN A 70 -9.96 -7.01 -10.53
C ASN A 70 -8.79 -7.56 -11.35
N ILE A 71 -7.55 -7.33 -10.90
CA ILE A 71 -6.36 -7.93 -11.51
C ILE A 71 -6.44 -9.47 -11.45
N LYS A 72 -6.75 -10.03 -10.27
CA LYS A 72 -6.92 -11.47 -10.09
C LYS A 72 -8.02 -12.04 -10.99
N LEU A 73 -9.15 -11.34 -11.10
CA LEU A 73 -10.26 -11.75 -11.96
C LEU A 73 -9.85 -11.75 -13.44
N GLY A 74 -9.16 -10.71 -13.90
CA GLY A 74 -8.63 -10.63 -15.26
C GLY A 74 -7.68 -11.78 -15.57
N TYR A 75 -6.73 -12.06 -14.67
CA TYR A 75 -5.78 -13.16 -14.83
C TYR A 75 -6.48 -14.53 -14.91
N ARG A 76 -7.48 -14.78 -14.05
CA ARG A 76 -8.28 -16.02 -14.11
C ARG A 76 -9.02 -16.18 -15.44
N LYS A 77 -9.59 -15.09 -15.98
CA LYS A 77 -10.24 -15.12 -17.30
C LYS A 77 -9.25 -15.48 -18.41
N LEU A 78 -8.06 -14.88 -18.40
CA LEU A 78 -7.01 -15.16 -19.39
C LEU A 78 -6.56 -16.63 -19.35
N ILE A 79 -6.32 -17.17 -18.16
CA ILE A 79 -5.97 -18.59 -18.01
C ILE A 79 -7.09 -19.49 -18.53
N LEU A 80 -8.34 -19.21 -18.15
CA LEU A 80 -9.48 -20.02 -18.58
C LEU A 80 -9.62 -20.02 -20.11
N MET A 81 -9.50 -18.85 -20.75
CA MET A 81 -9.51 -18.74 -22.21
C MET A 81 -8.36 -19.54 -22.84
N SER A 82 -7.17 -19.51 -22.25
CA SER A 82 -6.03 -20.28 -22.74
C SER A 82 -6.27 -21.79 -22.68
N ILE A 83 -6.91 -22.29 -21.62
CA ILE A 83 -7.22 -23.72 -21.45
C ILE A 83 -8.35 -24.15 -22.41
N LEU A 84 -9.40 -23.33 -22.53
CA LEU A 84 -10.55 -23.64 -23.39
C LEU A 84 -10.23 -23.53 -24.88
N ASN A 85 -9.25 -22.70 -25.26
CA ASN A 85 -8.79 -22.57 -26.65
C ASN A 85 -7.78 -23.66 -27.07
N VAL A 86 -7.48 -24.64 -26.22
CA VAL A 86 -6.70 -25.81 -26.65
C VAL A 86 -7.56 -26.62 -27.64
N PRO A 87 -7.17 -26.74 -28.93
CA PRO A 87 -7.89 -27.63 -29.82
C PRO A 87 -7.75 -29.06 -29.27
N VAL A 88 -8.87 -29.68 -28.92
CA VAL A 88 -8.92 -31.13 -28.72
C VAL A 88 -8.62 -31.72 -30.09
N HIS A 89 -7.38 -32.15 -30.32
CA HIS A 89 -7.07 -33.00 -31.45
C HIS A 89 -7.92 -34.26 -31.28
N ASN A 90 -9.03 -34.29 -32.01
CA ASN A 90 -9.93 -35.43 -32.07
C ASN A 90 -9.28 -36.44 -33.01
N GLU A 91 -8.28 -37.14 -32.51
CA GLU A 91 -7.64 -38.29 -33.14
C GLU A 91 -8.60 -39.49 -33.11
N ASN A 92 -9.73 -39.36 -33.81
CA ASN A 92 -10.67 -40.43 -34.10
C ASN A 92 -11.32 -40.18 -35.46
N LEU A 93 -10.53 -40.13 -36.53
CA LEU A 93 -11.00 -40.50 -37.86
C LEU A 93 -9.83 -40.71 -38.82
N GLU A 94 -9.31 -41.92 -38.91
CA GLU A 94 -8.92 -42.53 -40.18
C GLU A 94 -8.86 -44.05 -40.00
N LYS A 95 -9.31 -44.75 -41.06
CA LYS A 95 -9.83 -46.12 -41.08
C LYS A 95 -8.79 -47.23 -40.86
#